data_AF-A0A0M6YIU2-F1
#
_entry.id   AF-A0A0M6YIU2-F1
#
_cell.length_a   1.000
_cell.length_b   1.000
_cell.length_c   1.000
_cell.angle_alpha   90.00
_cell.angle_beta   90.00
_cell.angle_gamma   90.00
#
_symmetry.space_group_name_H-M   'P 1'
#
loop_
_entity.id
_entity.type
_entity.pdbx_description
1 polymer ?
#
loop_
_entity_poly.entity_id
_entity_poly.type
_entity_poly.pdbx_seq_one_letter_code
_entity_poly.pdbx_strand_id
1 'polypeptide(L)'
;MRKIFATEAETLRAASADLHRTRRGDLKIDCDRRWHPELFADSQVDLRDLRSKIGGVAQVTFVRHSLSAGAALTTSFGCSKTVA
;
A
#
# COMPACT_ATOMS: atom_id res chain seq x y z
N MET A 1 -30.32 29.53 8.93
CA MET A 1 -29.40 28.38 8.70
C MET A 1 -28.80 28.52 7.31
N ARG A 2 -27.49 28.74 7.18
CA ARG A 2 -26.83 28.91 5.87
C ARG A 2 -26.35 27.53 5.41
N LYS A 3 -26.86 27.01 4.30
CA LYS A 3 -26.40 25.74 3.73
C LYS A 3 -25.08 25.99 3.00
N ILE A 4 -24.03 25.30 3.41
CA ILE A 4 -22.74 25.28 2.72
C ILE A 4 -22.78 24.07 1.80
N PHE A 5 -22.58 24.31 0.50
CA PHE A 5 -22.49 23.25 -0.49
C PHE A 5 -21.03 23.13 -0.93
N ALA A 6 -20.57 21.90 -1.11
CA ALA A 6 -19.27 21.65 -1.71
C ALA A 6 -19.25 22.19 -3.15
N THR A 7 -18.13 22.78 -3.54
CA THR A 7 -17.90 23.20 -4.92
C THR A 7 -17.73 21.98 -5.82
N GLU A 8 -17.99 22.12 -7.12
CA GLU A 8 -17.77 21.07 -8.11
C GLU A 8 -16.32 20.52 -8.08
N ALA A 9 -15.35 21.39 -7.85
CA ALA A 9 -13.95 20.99 -7.72
C ALA A 9 -13.67 20.14 -6.46
N GLU A 10 -14.42 20.35 -5.39
CA GLU A 10 -14.32 19.55 -4.16
C GLU A 10 -15.01 18.19 -4.33
N THR A 11 -16.17 18.15 -5.00
CA THR A 11 -16.89 16.89 -5.27
C THR A 11 -16.11 16.00 -6.23
N LEU A 12 -15.49 16.57 -7.27
CA LEU A 12 -14.61 15.83 -8.19
C LEU A 12 -13.36 15.27 -7.49
N ARG A 13 -12.75 16.05 -6.59
CA ARG A 13 -11.60 15.60 -5.79
C ARG A 13 -11.99 14.47 -4.83
N ALA A 14 -13.13 14.59 -4.16
CA ALA A 14 -13.66 13.54 -3.29
C ALA A 14 -13.97 12.26 -4.07
N ALA A 15 -14.65 12.36 -5.22
CA ALA A 15 -14.94 11.22 -6.07
C ALA A 15 -13.68 10.53 -6.61
N SER A 16 -12.65 11.30 -6.98
CA SER A 16 -11.36 10.77 -7.41
C SER A 16 -10.64 10.06 -6.26
N ALA A 17 -10.63 10.67 -5.06
CA ALA A 17 -10.04 10.06 -3.88
C ALA A 17 -10.76 8.75 -3.50
N ASP A 18 -12.09 8.71 -3.59
CA ASP A 18 -12.87 7.50 -3.34
C ASP A 18 -12.63 6.44 -4.41
N LEU A 19 -12.56 6.80 -5.69
CA LEU A 19 -12.14 5.88 -6.75
C LEU A 19 -10.75 5.29 -6.45
N HIS A 20 -9.78 6.10 -6.02
CA HIS A 20 -8.45 5.64 -5.63
C HIS A 20 -8.47 4.78 -4.36
N ARG A 21 -9.39 5.01 -3.41
CA ARG A 21 -9.58 4.14 -2.24
C ARG A 21 -10.20 2.82 -2.63
N THR A 22 -11.24 2.83 -3.45
CA THR A 22 -11.92 1.60 -3.93
C THR A 22 -11.00 0.77 -4.83
N ARG A 23 -10.19 1.42 -5.67
CA ARG A 23 -9.19 0.76 -6.52
C ARG A 23 -7.93 0.35 -5.78
N ARG A 24 -7.67 0.91 -4.59
CA ARG A 24 -6.76 0.31 -3.61
C ARG A 24 -7.44 -0.94 -3.05
N GLY A 25 -7.54 -1.97 -3.87
CA GLY A 25 -7.64 -3.33 -3.37
C GLY A 25 -6.36 -3.57 -2.58
N ASP A 26 -6.47 -3.64 -1.26
CA ASP A 26 -5.36 -3.93 -0.37
C ASP A 26 -4.86 -5.34 -0.67
N LEU A 27 -3.93 -5.43 -1.63
CA LEU A 27 -3.22 -6.64 -1.94
C LEU A 27 -2.19 -6.85 -0.83
N LYS A 28 -2.64 -7.45 0.27
CA LYS A 28 -1.78 -7.76 1.41
C LYS A 28 -0.84 -8.91 1.04
N ILE A 29 0.34 -8.55 0.56
CA ILE A 29 1.40 -9.50 0.26
C ILE A 29 2.31 -9.58 1.47
N ASP A 30 2.24 -10.69 2.18
CA ASP A 30 3.19 -11.02 3.25
C ASP A 30 4.42 -11.66 2.60
N CYS A 31 5.38 -10.82 2.18
CA CYS A 31 6.65 -11.30 1.63
C CYS A 31 7.57 -11.78 2.74
N ASP A 32 8.47 -12.71 2.39
CA ASP A 32 9.40 -13.44 3.25
C ASP A 32 9.84 -12.72 4.53
N ARG A 33 9.84 -13.46 5.65
CA ARG A 33 10.29 -13.04 6.99
C ARG A 33 11.82 -12.82 7.07
N ARG A 34 12.44 -12.26 6.04
CA ARG A 34 13.84 -11.84 6.04
C ARG A 34 13.95 -10.40 6.50
N TRP A 35 15.15 -10.02 6.93
CA TRP A 35 15.44 -8.65 7.31
C TRP A 35 15.60 -7.79 6.06
N HIS A 36 14.82 -6.71 5.98
CA HIS A 36 14.83 -5.74 4.88
C HIS A 36 14.91 -4.31 5.45
N PRO A 37 16.12 -3.86 5.85
CA PRO A 37 16.31 -2.52 6.42
C PRO A 37 15.99 -1.38 5.44
N GLU A 38 15.99 -1.67 4.15
CA GLU A 38 15.76 -0.71 3.06
C GLU A 38 14.29 -0.40 2.82
N LEU A 39 13.36 -1.15 3.44
CA LEU A 39 11.93 -0.97 3.22
C LEU A 39 11.34 0.08 4.16
N PHE A 40 10.66 1.06 3.56
CA PHE A 40 9.95 2.11 4.27
C PHE A 40 8.53 2.26 3.73
N ALA A 41 7.61 2.78 4.54
CA ALA A 41 6.30 3.19 4.05
C ALA A 41 6.47 4.22 2.92
N ASP A 42 5.55 4.22 1.96
CA ASP A 42 5.55 5.06 0.75
C ASP A 42 6.69 4.78 -0.26
N SER A 43 7.57 3.82 0.02
CA SER A 43 8.49 3.30 -1.00
C SER A 43 7.76 2.48 -2.06
N GLN A 44 8.40 2.32 -3.23
CA GLN A 44 7.93 1.43 -4.27
C GLN A 44 8.73 0.12 -4.23
N VAL A 45 8.03 -0.99 -4.39
CA VAL A 45 8.62 -2.33 -4.50
C VAL A 45 8.21 -2.97 -5.81
N ASP A 46 9.15 -3.65 -6.45
CA ASP A 46 8.92 -4.38 -7.70
C ASP A 46 8.79 -5.88 -7.41
N LEU A 47 7.58 -6.40 -7.54
CA LEU A 47 7.21 -7.76 -7.18
C LEU A 47 7.39 -8.70 -8.39
N ARG A 48 8.63 -8.89 -8.81
CA ARG A 48 8.98 -9.58 -10.08
C ARG A 48 8.59 -11.06 -10.14
N ASP A 49 8.59 -11.75 -9.00
CA ASP A 49 8.43 -13.21 -8.93
C ASP A 49 6.99 -13.66 -8.60
N LEU A 50 6.04 -12.73 -8.54
CA LEU A 50 4.64 -13.05 -8.28
C LEU A 50 3.87 -13.25 -9.59
N ARG A 51 2.83 -14.10 -9.57
CA ARG A 51 1.97 -14.35 -10.74
C ARG A 51 1.55 -13.03 -11.39
N SER A 52 1.47 -13.00 -12.73
CA SER A 52 1.27 -11.78 -13.55
C SER A 52 0.13 -10.83 -13.14
N LYS A 53 -0.90 -11.32 -12.45
CA LYS A 53 -1.99 -10.49 -11.90
C LYS A 53 -1.60 -9.70 -10.63
N ILE A 54 -0.53 -10.12 -9.96
CA ILE A 54 -0.02 -9.61 -8.68
C ILE A 54 1.31 -8.88 -8.91
N GLY A 55 2.17 -9.44 -9.78
CA GLY A 55 3.51 -8.93 -10.04
C GLY A 55 3.56 -7.51 -10.62
N GLY A 56 4.72 -6.88 -10.46
CA GLY A 56 5.00 -5.50 -10.89
C GLY A 56 5.12 -4.50 -9.73
N VAL A 57 5.11 -3.21 -10.05
CA VAL A 57 5.34 -2.14 -9.07
C VAL A 57 4.14 -1.95 -8.16
N ALA A 58 4.39 -1.93 -6.85
CA ALA A 58 3.41 -1.65 -5.80
C ALA A 58 3.95 -0.60 -4.81
N GLN A 59 3.05 0.19 -4.22
CA GLN A 59 3.40 1.16 -3.17
C GLN A 59 3.29 0.49 -1.80
N VAL A 60 4.35 0.56 -1.01
CA VAL A 60 4.37 0.04 0.36
C VAL A 60 3.48 0.89 1.25
N THR A 61 2.49 0.27 1.90
CA THR A 61 1.51 0.95 2.76
C THR A 61 1.88 0.87 4.23
N PHE A 62 2.55 -0.21 4.64
CA PHE A 62 3.09 -0.34 5.99
C PHE A 62 4.34 -1.21 5.99
N VAL A 63 5.21 -0.99 6.97
CA VAL A 63 6.36 -1.84 7.26
C VAL A 63 6.38 -2.10 8.77
N ARG A 64 6.68 -3.34 9.15
CA ARG A 64 6.86 -3.77 10.53
C ARG A 64 8.12 -4.62 10.62
N HIS A 65 9.09 -4.06 11.32
CA HIS A 65 10.29 -4.76 11.75
C HIS A 65 10.02 -5.47 13.08
N SER A 66 10.50 -6.70 13.24
CA SER A 66 10.30 -7.48 14.46
C SER A 66 11.54 -8.28 14.80
N LEU A 67 11.96 -8.17 16.06
CA LEU A 67 13.03 -8.96 16.66
C LEU A 67 12.40 -9.89 17.70
N SER A 68 12.61 -11.19 17.59
CA SER A 68 12.16 -12.16 18.59
C SER A 68 13.37 -12.81 19.26
N ALA A 69 13.29 -13.05 20.56
CA ALA A 69 14.38 -13.68 21.32
C ALA A 69 14.70 -15.06 20.73
N GLY A 70 15.96 -15.28 20.33
CA GLY A 70 16.41 -16.51 19.68
C GLY A 70 16.02 -16.67 18.20
N ALA A 71 15.41 -15.66 17.58
CA ALA A 71 15.09 -15.65 16.15
C ALA A 71 15.89 -14.57 15.41
N ALA A 72 15.92 -14.69 14.07
CA ALA A 72 16.46 -13.65 13.21
C ALA A 72 15.57 -12.40 13.24
N LEU A 73 16.17 -11.24 12.93
CA LEU A 73 15.43 -10.02 12.67
C LEU A 73 14.58 -10.20 11.40
N THR A 74 13.31 -9.79 11.46
CA THR A 74 12.35 -10.01 10.37
C THR A 74 11.68 -8.71 9.97
N THR A 75 11.28 -8.59 8.71
CA THR A 75 10.46 -7.49 8.19
C THR A 75 9.21 -8.07 7.56
N SER A 76 8.06 -7.52 7.91
CA SER A 76 6.77 -7.76 7.25
C SER A 76 6.28 -6.44 6.71
N PHE A 77 5.69 -6.43 5.52
CA PHE A 77 5.17 -5.21 4.92
C PHE A 77 3.87 -5.49 4.17
N GLY A 78 3.09 -4.44 3.97
CA GLY A 78 1.95 -4.47 3.08
C GLY A 78 2.20 -3.53 1.92
N CYS A 79 1.59 -3.84 0.78
CA CYS A 79 1.62 -2.95 -0.36
C CYS A 79 0.23 -2.83 -0.97
N SER A 80 0.04 -1.78 -1.75
CA SER A 80 -1.16 -1.56 -2.54
C SER A 80 -0.73 -1.29 -3.97
N LYS A 81 -1.55 -1.73 -4.92
CA LYS A 81 -1.34 -1.50 -6.34
C LYS A 81 -2.57 -0.78 -6.88
N THR A 82 -2.34 0.28 -7.65
CA THR A 82 -3.44 0.89 -8.41
C THR A 82 -3.72 -0.02 -9.59
N VAL A 83 -4.89 -0.66 -9.60
CA VAL A 83 -5.37 -1.40 -10.76
C VAL A 83 -5.88 -0.38 -11.78
N ALA A 84 -5.26 -0.38 -12.97
CA ALA A 84 -5.67 0.45 -14.10
C ALA A 84 -7.08 0.09 -14.57
#